data_AF-A0A8B8UMX0-F1
#
_entry.id   AF-A0A8B8UMX0-F1
#
_cell.length_a   1.000
_cell.length_b   1.000
_cell.length_c   1.000
_cell.angle_alpha   90.00
_cell.angle_beta   90.00
_cell.angle_gamma   90.00
#
_symmetry.space_group_name_H-M   'P 1'
#
loop_
_entity.id
_entity.type
_entity.pdbx_description
1 polymer ?
#
loop_
_entity_poly.entity_id
_entity_poly.type
_entity_poly.pdbx_seq_one_letter_code
_entity_poly.pdbx_strand_id
1 'polypeptide(L)' 'MLSKEALVKILSQNNSGKDMKIADEVIPMIQKYLDIFIEEAALRSLQSHKEMNGKHDDKGPLELSHQDLERIVGLLLMDM' A
#
# COMPACT_ATOMS: atom_id res chain seq x y z
N MET A 1 -5.56 1.76 -12.00
CA MET A 1 -4.19 2.31 -11.87
C MET A 1 -4.28 3.81 -11.63
N LEU A 2 -3.47 4.32 -10.70
CA LEU A 2 -3.35 5.76 -10.42
C LEU A 2 -2.95 6.53 -11.69
N SER A 3 -3.52 7.71 -11.96
CA SER A 3 -3.14 8.48 -13.15
C SER A 3 -1.70 8.97 -13.09
N LYS A 4 -1.08 9.17 -14.26
CA LYS A 4 0.29 9.70 -14.39
C LYS A 4 0.43 11.04 -13.66
N GLU A 5 -0.53 11.93 -13.84
CA GLU A 5 -0.52 13.28 -13.26
C GLU A 5 -0.58 13.23 -11.74
N ALA A 6 -1.41 12.33 -11.18
CA ALA A 6 -1.52 12.15 -9.74
C ALA A 6 -0.23 11.58 -9.15
N LEU A 7 0.35 10.57 -9.82
CA LEU A 7 1.61 9.94 -9.40
C LEU A 7 2.77 10.93 -9.36
N VAL A 8 2.92 11.77 -10.40
CA VAL A 8 3.95 12.81 -10.44
C VAL A 8 3.76 13.81 -9.30
N LYS A 9 2.53 14.25 -9.02
CA LYS A 9 2.24 15.18 -7.92
C LYS A 9 2.56 14.59 -6.54
N ILE A 10 2.18 13.33 -6.31
CA ILE A 10 2.45 12.64 -5.04
C ILE A 10 3.97 12.49 -4.84
N LEU A 11 4.70 12.07 -5.86
CA LEU A 11 6.16 11.89 -5.75
C LEU A 11 6.91 13.24 -5.62
N SER A 12 6.37 14.31 -6.18
CA SER A 12 6.98 15.64 -6.13
C SER A 12 6.65 16.41 -4.85
N GLN A 13 5.81 15.88 -3.95
CA GLN A 13 5.36 16.58 -2.74
C GLN A 13 6.51 17.07 -1.84
N ASN A 14 7.61 16.32 -1.81
CA ASN A 14 8.80 16.62 -1.00
C ASN A 14 9.88 17.37 -1.79
N ASN A 15 9.63 17.69 -3.06
CA ASN A 15 10.61 18.28 -3.96
C ASN A 15 10.33 19.78 -4.09
N SER A 16 11.08 20.59 -3.34
CA SER A 16 10.97 22.05 -3.07
C SER A 16 10.39 22.94 -4.21
N GLY A 17 9.12 22.76 -4.56
CA GLY A 17 8.38 23.55 -5.54
C GLY A 17 8.61 23.20 -7.02
N LYS A 18 9.26 22.07 -7.36
CA LYS A 18 9.43 21.64 -8.76
C LYS A 18 8.97 20.20 -8.96
N ASP A 19 8.03 20.02 -9.88
CA ASP A 19 7.57 18.70 -10.31
C ASP A 19 8.73 17.88 -10.88
N MET A 20 8.87 16.65 -10.39
CA MET A 20 9.83 15.68 -10.89
C MET A 20 9.49 15.29 -12.32
N LYS A 21 10.49 15.30 -13.21
CA LYS A 21 10.34 14.73 -14.55
C LYS A 21 10.59 13.23 -14.49
N ILE A 22 9.58 12.44 -14.84
CA ILE A 22 9.63 10.99 -14.89
C ILE A 22 9.46 10.56 -16.34
N ALA A 23 10.31 9.65 -16.82
CA ALA A 23 10.21 9.11 -18.17
C ALA A 23 8.91 8.30 -18.33
N ASP A 24 8.29 8.40 -19.50
CA ASP A 24 6.98 7.76 -19.77
C ASP A 24 7.01 6.24 -19.58
N GLU A 25 8.12 5.59 -19.92
CA GLU A 25 8.33 4.16 -19.75
C GLU A 25 8.43 3.71 -18.29
N VAL A 26 8.78 4.62 -17.38
CA VAL A 26 8.92 4.34 -15.94
C VAL A 26 7.57 4.48 -15.22
N ILE A 27 6.64 5.27 -15.77
CA ILE A 27 5.31 5.48 -15.16
C ILE A 27 4.58 4.14 -14.90
N PRO A 28 4.46 3.21 -15.86
CA PRO A 28 3.84 1.90 -15.62
C PRO A 28 4.55 1.08 -14.54
N MET A 29 5.88 1.20 -14.42
CA MET A 29 6.65 0.47 -13.41
C MET A 29 6.33 0.96 -12.00
N ILE A 30 6.25 2.29 -11.80
CA ILE A 30 5.89 2.86 -10.50
C ILE A 30 4.41 2.58 -10.18
N GLN A 31 3.51 2.65 -11.17
CA GLN A 31 2.12 2.26 -10.98
C GLN A 31 2.02 0.80 -10.53
N LYS A 32 2.79 -0.10 -11.13
CA LYS A 32 2.82 -1.51 -10.73
C LYS A 32 3.42 -1.70 -9.33
N TYR A 33 4.46 -0.97 -8.98
CA TYR A 33 5.02 -0.96 -7.63
C TYR A 33 3.98 -0.51 -6.59
N LEU A 34 3.21 0.55 -6.87
CA LEU A 34 2.14 1.02 -6.00
C LEU A 34 1.03 -0.02 -5.83
N ASP A 35 0.64 -0.69 -6.92
CA ASP A 35 -0.34 -1.78 -6.86
C ASP A 35 0.14 -2.92 -5.96
N ILE A 36 1.42 -3.33 -6.10
CA ILE A 36 2.04 -4.37 -5.24
C ILE A 36 2.11 -3.91 -3.78
N PHE A 37 2.51 -2.66 -3.53
CA PHE A 37 2.59 -2.12 -2.17
C PHE A 37 1.23 -2.16 -1.45
N ILE A 38 0.16 -1.77 -2.14
CA ILE A 38 -1.21 -1.79 -1.59
C ILE A 38 -1.69 -3.23 -1.39
N GLU A 39 -1.42 -4.12 -2.35
CA GLU A 39 -1.79 -5.53 -2.27
C GLU A 39 -1.09 -6.23 -1.10
N GLU A 40 0.21 -6.03 -0.92
CA GLU A 40 0.98 -6.56 0.23
C GLU A 40 0.47 -5.99 1.55
N ALA A 41 0.20 -4.68 1.62
CA ALA A 41 -0.37 -4.07 2.82
C ALA A 41 -1.72 -4.72 3.20
N ALA A 42 -2.60 -4.94 2.23
CA ALA A 42 -3.91 -5.54 2.46
C ALA A 42 -3.80 -7.03 2.84
N LEU A 43 -3.01 -7.82 2.11
CA LEU A 43 -2.84 -9.25 2.36
C LEU A 43 -2.18 -9.54 3.71
N ARG A 44 -1.15 -8.76 4.08
CA ARG A 44 -0.49 -8.89 5.37
C ARG A 44 -1.39 -8.43 6.51
N SER A 45 -2.15 -7.35 6.34
CA SER A 45 -3.15 -6.91 7.34
C SER A 45 -4.21 -7.98 7.54
N LEU A 46 -4.71 -8.59 6.46
CA LEU A 46 -5.65 -9.70 6.51
C LEU A 46 -5.08 -10.93 7.22
N GLN A 47 -3.83 -11.29 6.93
CA GLN A 47 -3.17 -12.41 7.59
C GLN A 47 -2.99 -12.15 9.09
N SER A 48 -2.51 -10.95 9.43
CA SER A 48 -2.37 -10.48 10.82
C SER A 48 -3.71 -10.54 11.57
N HIS A 49 -4.81 -10.13 10.94
CA HIS A 49 -6.17 -10.21 11.50
C HIS A 49 -6.58 -11.65 11.83
N LYS A 50 -6.37 -12.58 10.88
CA LYS A 50 -6.71 -14.00 11.03
C LYS A 50 -5.89 -14.69 12.12
N GLU A 51 -4.62 -14.33 12.27
CA GLU A 51 -3.74 -14.90 13.29
C GLU A 51 -4.15 -14.47 14.71
N MET A 52 -4.59 -13.22 14.88
CA MET A 52 -4.96 -12.69 16.19
C MET A 52 -6.38 -13.06 16.64
N ASN A 53 -7.34 -13.16 15.72
CA ASN A 53 -8.72 -13.49 16.09
C ASN A 53 -8.98 -15.00 16.19
N GLY A 54 -7.98 -15.83 15.86
CA GLY A 54 -8.12 -17.28 15.84
C GLY A 54 -9.21 -17.75 14.89
N LYS A 55 -9.39 -19.07 14.73
CA LYS A 55 -10.48 -19.65 13.92
C LYS A 55 -11.86 -19.49 14.58
N HIS A 56 -12.10 -18.40 15.32
CA HIS A 56 -13.42 -18.09 15.84
C HIS A 56 -14.26 -17.49 14.71
N ASP A 57 -14.85 -18.43 13.97
CA ASP A 57 -16.17 -18.39 13.35
C ASP A 57 -16.92 -17.07 13.59
N ASP A 58 -16.82 -16.14 12.64
CA ASP A 58 -17.65 -14.95 12.64
C ASP A 58 -18.41 -14.90 11.32
N LYS A 59 -19.72 -15.08 11.39
CA LYS A 59 -20.64 -15.07 10.24
C LYS A 59 -20.86 -13.65 9.69
N GLY A 60 -20.06 -12.69 10.16
CA GLY A 60 -20.05 -11.30 9.72
C GLY A 60 -19.08 -11.06 8.56
N PRO A 61 -19.20 -9.90 7.89
CA PRO A 61 -18.21 -9.47 6.92
C PRO A 61 -16.85 -9.27 7.61
N LEU A 62 -15.81 -9.82 7.01
CA LEU A 62 -14.42 -9.57 7.39
C LEU A 62 -14.13 -8.07 7.29
N GLU A 63 -13.84 -7.44 8.42
CA GLU A 63 -13.54 -6.01 8.52
C GLU A 63 -12.12 -5.80 9.06
N LEU A 64 -11.28 -5.10 8.27
CA LEU A 64 -9.93 -4.73 8.68
C LEU A 64 -9.97 -3.38 9.40
N SER A 65 -9.22 -3.29 10.49
CA SER A 65 -9.07 -2.08 11.29
C SER A 65 -7.68 -1.47 11.13
N HIS A 66 -7.47 -0.24 11.61
CA HIS A 66 -6.15 0.39 11.62
C HIS A 66 -5.11 -0.44 12.40
N GLN A 67 -5.53 -1.22 13.41
CA GLN A 67 -4.66 -2.08 14.21
C GLN A 67 -4.04 -3.22 13.39
N ASP A 68 -4.72 -3.69 12.33
CA ASP A 68 -4.20 -4.72 11.44
C ASP A 68 -3.02 -4.20 10.62
N LEU A 69 -3.13 -2.96 10.14
CA LEU A 69 -2.08 -2.28 9.37
C LEU A 69 -0.90 -1.88 10.26
N GLU A 70 -1.16 -1.32 11.44
CA GLU A 70 -0.11 -0.92 12.40
C GLU A 70 0.80 -2.08 12.80
N ARG A 71 0.26 -3.29 12.90
CA ARG A 71 1.04 -4.50 13.22
C ARG A 71 2.02 -4.90 12.13
N ILE A 72 1.67 -4.68 10.86
CA ILE A 72 2.46 -5.16 9.72
C ILE A 72 3.32 -4.08 9.08
N VAL A 73 3.05 -2.79 9.35
CA VAL A 73 3.69 -1.68 8.64
C VAL A 73 5.20 -1.65 8.79
N GLY A 74 5.74 -2.04 9.96
CA GLY A 74 7.18 -2.08 10.19
C GLY A 74 7.90 -3.06 9.28
N LEU A 75 7.34 -4.27 9.10
CA LEU A 75 7.90 -5.28 8.20
C LEU A 75 7.63 -4.93 6.73
N LEU A 76 6.44 -4.41 6.42
CA LEU A 76 6.08 -3.98 5.07
C LEU A 76 7.05 -2.90 4.54
N LEU A 77 7.42 -1.93 5.37
CA LEU A 77 8.37 -0.87 4.99
C LEU A 77 9.83 -1.34 4.95
N MET A 78 10.14 -2.50 5.51
CA MET A 78 11.49 -3.10 5.45
C MET A 78 11.69 -3.91 4.17
N ASP A 79 10.63 -4.58 3.70
CA ASP A 79 10.68 -5.43 2.49
C ASP A 79 10.66 -4.63 1.18
N MET A 80 10.15 -3.40 1.21
CA MET A 80 9.90 -2.53 0.05
C MET A 80 10.96 -1.44 -0.08
#